data_AF-A0A9P5X546-F1
#
_entry.id   AF-A0A9P5X546-F1
#
_cell.length_a   1.000
_cell.length_b   1.000
_cell.length_c   1.000
_cell.angle_alpha   90.00
_cell.angle_beta   90.00
_cell.angle_gamma   90.00
#
_symmetry.space_group_name_H-M   'P 1'
#
loop_
_entity.id
_entity.type
_entity.pdbx_description
1 polymer ?
#
loop_
_entity_poly.entity_id
_entity_poly.type
_entity_poly.pdbx_seq_one_letter_code
_entity_poly.pdbx_strand_id
1 'polypeptide(L)'
;MQQSAHKTYSARTDTHYDPERGVLTAILELPGVEKKDMKLSLLTLRHNRVRQLKVWGTLTPTLPLPSAEGMKQYPGAYLRERKFGEFSRTFTVPSDLKREDVQAVMKRGILILKIHLGPPAEAQDVQEITVS
;
A
#
# COMPACT_ATOMS: atom_id res chain seq x y z
N MET A 1 13.89 -25.76 -6.96
CA MET A 1 12.92 -25.28 -5.97
C MET A 1 12.28 -24.02 -6.52
N GLN A 2 11.07 -24.13 -7.05
CA GLN A 2 10.35 -23.00 -7.63
C GLN A 2 9.70 -22.26 -6.46
N GLN A 3 10.25 -21.10 -6.08
CA GLN A 3 9.62 -20.23 -5.08
C GLN A 3 8.26 -19.82 -5.64
N SER A 4 7.18 -20.33 -5.05
CA SER A 4 5.84 -19.86 -5.34
C SER A 4 5.80 -18.36 -5.05
N ALA A 5 5.54 -17.55 -6.06
CA ALA A 5 5.37 -16.12 -5.89
C ALA A 5 4.22 -15.89 -4.90
N HIS A 6 4.54 -15.52 -3.66
CA HIS A 6 3.53 -15.14 -2.69
C HIS A 6 2.77 -13.95 -3.28
N LYS A 7 1.48 -14.16 -3.53
CA LYS A 7 0.61 -13.17 -4.17
C LYS A 7 0.38 -12.03 -3.17
N THR A 8 1.21 -11.00 -3.22
CA THR A 8 1.03 -9.80 -2.42
C THR A 8 -0.29 -9.13 -2.81
N TYR A 9 -1.18 -8.90 -1.84
CA TYR A 9 -2.44 -8.23 -2.15
C TYR A 9 -2.33 -6.71 -1.98
N SER A 10 -3.07 -5.99 -2.81
CA SER A 10 -3.22 -4.54 -2.66
C SER A 10 -4.16 -4.23 -1.50
N ALA A 11 -3.70 -3.39 -0.56
CA ALA A 11 -4.56 -2.86 0.49
C ALA A 11 -5.66 -1.99 -0.13
N ARG A 12 -6.91 -2.14 0.33
CA ARG A 12 -8.02 -1.28 -0.09
C ARG A 12 -7.71 0.15 0.34
N THR A 13 -7.97 1.12 -0.53
CA THR A 13 -7.55 2.50 -0.27
C THR A 13 -8.46 3.48 -0.95
N ASP A 14 -8.89 4.49 -0.19
CA ASP A 14 -9.52 5.70 -0.70
C ASP A 14 -8.48 6.83 -0.72
N THR A 15 -8.55 7.69 -1.73
CA THR A 15 -7.65 8.83 -1.87
C THR A 15 -8.43 10.09 -2.20
N HIS A 16 -8.05 11.20 -1.55
CA HIS A 16 -8.60 12.52 -1.82
C HIS A 16 -7.46 13.54 -1.83
N TYR A 17 -7.37 14.32 -2.90
CA TYR A 17 -6.43 15.44 -3.00
C TYR A 17 -7.15 16.74 -2.71
N ASP A 18 -6.62 17.50 -1.76
CA ASP A 18 -7.04 18.86 -1.43
C ASP A 18 -6.11 19.84 -2.18
N PRO A 19 -6.60 20.51 -3.24
CA PRO A 19 -5.77 21.40 -4.06
C PRO A 19 -5.42 22.71 -3.34
N GLU A 20 -6.23 23.17 -2.40
CA GLU A 20 -5.95 24.41 -1.66
C GLU A 20 -4.77 24.21 -0.70
N ARG A 21 -4.69 23.03 -0.08
CA ARG A 21 -3.61 22.69 0.85
C ARG A 21 -2.44 21.95 0.21
N GLY A 22 -2.61 21.46 -1.01
CA GLY A 22 -1.63 20.61 -1.68
C GLY A 22 -1.41 19.27 -0.96
N VAL A 23 -2.46 18.70 -0.36
CA VAL A 23 -2.36 17.48 0.47
C VAL A 23 -3.15 16.34 -0.15
N LEU A 24 -2.47 15.24 -0.41
CA LEU A 24 -3.10 13.96 -0.72
C LEU A 24 -3.36 13.20 0.59
N THR A 25 -4.63 12.97 0.90
CA THR A 25 -5.04 12.06 1.97
C THR A 25 -5.28 10.68 1.39
N ALA A 26 -4.61 9.66 1.93
CA ALA A 26 -4.85 8.26 1.58
C ALA A 26 -5.30 7.49 2.82
N ILE A 27 -6.41 6.76 2.72
CA ILE A 27 -7.03 6.01 3.81
C ILE A 27 -6.98 4.53 3.42
N LEU A 28 -6.14 3.75 4.09
CA LEU A 28 -5.92 2.34 3.80
C LEU A 28 -6.58 1.46 4.87
N GLU A 29 -7.37 0.48 4.42
CA GLU A 29 -7.91 -0.55 5.31
C GLU A 29 -6.88 -1.64 5.57
N LEU A 30 -6.46 -1.78 6.83
CA LEU A 30 -5.48 -2.76 7.31
C LEU A 30 -6.00 -3.44 8.61
N PRO A 31 -7.21 -4.03 8.60
CA PRO A 31 -7.78 -4.64 9.80
C PRO A 31 -6.97 -5.87 10.24
N GLY A 32 -6.59 -5.90 11.51
CA GLY A 32 -5.82 -6.99 12.12
C GLY A 32 -4.31 -6.93 11.88
N VAL A 33 -3.80 -5.91 11.19
CA VAL A 33 -2.35 -5.69 11.06
C VAL A 33 -1.83 -4.98 12.31
N GLU A 34 -0.81 -5.54 12.95
CA GLU A 34 -0.13 -4.86 14.04
C GLU A 34 0.78 -3.75 13.52
N LYS A 35 0.89 -2.64 14.26
CA LYS A 35 1.75 -1.50 13.85
C LYS A 35 3.21 -1.92 13.61
N LYS A 36 3.71 -2.90 14.36
CA LYS A 36 5.10 -3.41 14.23
C LYS A 36 5.33 -4.18 12.92
N ASP A 37 4.27 -4.76 12.35
CA ASP A 37 4.30 -5.55 11.12
C ASP A 37 4.01 -4.70 9.88
N MET A 38 3.80 -3.39 10.07
CA MET A 38 3.57 -2.40 9.03
C MET A 38 4.82 -1.54 8.82
N LYS A 39 5.18 -1.33 7.55
CA LYS A 39 6.33 -0.54 7.13
C LYS A 39 5.92 0.48 6.09
N LEU A 40 6.48 1.68 6.22
CA LEU A 40 6.37 2.75 5.25
C LEU A 40 7.77 3.10 4.76
N SER A 41 7.96 3.23 3.46
CA SER A 41 9.26 3.50 2.86
C SER A 41 9.10 4.50 1.73
N LEU A 42 9.89 5.57 1.78
CA LEU A 42 10.03 6.51 0.68
C LEU A 42 11.28 6.11 -0.10
N LEU A 43 11.13 5.78 -1.38
CA LEU A 43 12.21 5.25 -2.22
C LEU A 43 12.18 5.86 -3.62
N THR A 44 13.35 5.96 -4.24
CA THR A 44 13.48 6.36 -5.65
C THR A 44 13.92 5.15 -6.46
N LEU A 45 13.15 4.79 -7.48
CA LEU A 45 13.46 3.65 -8.33
C LEU A 45 14.74 3.92 -9.13
N ARG A 46 15.65 2.94 -9.15
CA ARG A 46 16.99 3.09 -9.76
C ARG A 46 16.94 3.40 -11.25
N HIS A 47 16.05 2.75 -12.00
CA HIS A 47 16.10 2.76 -13.46
C HIS A 47 15.35 3.94 -14.09
N ASN A 48 14.22 4.36 -13.52
CA ASN A 48 13.39 5.45 -14.07
C ASN A 48 13.28 6.66 -13.13
N ARG A 49 13.97 6.64 -11.98
CA ARG A 49 14.05 7.75 -11.01
C ARG A 49 12.70 8.19 -10.43
N VAL A 50 11.65 7.38 -10.59
CA VAL A 50 10.33 7.66 -10.03
C VAL A 50 10.40 7.53 -8.52
N ARG A 51 9.95 8.56 -7.80
CA ARG A 51 9.85 8.54 -6.34
C ARG A 51 8.52 7.93 -5.90
N GLN A 52 8.59 7.06 -4.90
CA GLN A 52 7.48 6.25 -4.46
C GLN A 52 7.38 6.21 -2.94
N LEU A 53 6.19 6.42 -2.42
CA LEU A 53 5.83 6.08 -1.04
C LEU A 53 5.19 4.68 -1.03
N LYS A 54 5.87 3.71 -0.43
CA LYS A 54 5.42 2.32 -0.34
C LYS A 54 4.97 2.01 1.08
N VAL A 55 3.72 1.58 1.23
CA VAL A 55 3.17 0.94 2.43
C VAL A 55 3.19 -0.56 2.21
N TRP A 56 3.74 -1.33 3.15
CA TRP A 56 3.80 -2.78 3.03
C TRP A 56 3.88 -3.45 4.39
N GLY A 57 3.56 -4.73 4.43
CA GLY A 57 3.58 -5.51 5.66
C GLY A 57 2.97 -6.89 5.46
N THR A 58 2.73 -7.59 6.56
CA THR A 58 2.16 -8.93 6.55
C THR A 58 0.98 -9.00 7.51
N LEU A 59 -0.14 -9.53 7.03
CA LEU A 59 -1.28 -9.89 7.87
C LEU A 59 -1.21 -11.38 8.19
N THR A 60 -0.89 -11.71 9.42
CA THR A 60 -0.87 -13.10 9.89
C THR A 60 -2.29 -13.66 9.93
N PRO A 61 -2.57 -14.80 9.28
CA PRO A 61 -3.90 -15.40 9.32
C PRO A 61 -4.23 -15.89 10.73
N THR A 62 -5.45 -15.63 11.18
CA THR A 62 -5.96 -16.13 12.48
C THR A 62 -6.48 -17.56 12.40
N LEU A 63 -6.84 -18.02 11.20
CA LEU A 63 -7.23 -19.39 10.90
C LEU A 63 -6.05 -20.12 10.24
N PRO A 64 -5.90 -21.44 10.42
CA PRO A 64 -4.83 -22.19 9.78
C PRO A 64 -4.82 -22.02 8.28
N LEU A 65 -3.66 -22.24 7.67
CA LEU A 65 -3.56 -22.25 6.21
C LEU A 65 -4.46 -23.37 5.64
N PRO A 66 -4.97 -23.20 4.42
CA PRO A 66 -5.68 -24.26 3.71
C PRO A 66 -4.69 -25.36 3.28
N SER A 67 -4.32 -26.19 4.25
CA SER A 67 -3.51 -27.39 4.11
C SER A 67 -4.22 -28.60 4.71
N ALA A 68 -3.76 -29.80 4.39
CA ALA A 68 -4.28 -31.04 4.98
C ALA A 68 -4.21 -31.00 6.52
N GLU A 69 -3.13 -30.45 7.08
CA GLU A 69 -2.97 -30.24 8.52
C GLU A 69 -3.96 -29.20 9.07
N GLY A 70 -4.17 -28.08 8.36
CA GLY A 70 -5.12 -27.04 8.75
C GLY A 70 -6.57 -27.54 8.79
N MET A 71 -6.96 -28.40 7.85
CA MET A 71 -8.29 -29.03 7.80
C MET A 71 -8.51 -30.03 8.93
N LYS A 72 -7.45 -30.68 9.44
CA LYS A 72 -7.55 -31.54 10.64
C LYS A 72 -7.80 -30.72 11.91
N GLN A 73 -7.20 -29.54 12.01
CA GLN A 73 -7.34 -28.67 13.18
C GLN A 73 -8.71 -27.99 13.24
N TYR A 74 -9.32 -27.67 12.08
CA TYR A 74 -10.66 -27.10 11.97
C TYR A 74 -11.49 -27.90 10.96
N PRO A 75 -12.11 -29.01 11.39
CA PRO A 75 -12.92 -29.85 10.51
C PRO A 75 -14.18 -29.12 10.04
N GLY A 76 -14.36 -29.02 8.73
CA GLY A 76 -15.50 -28.36 8.07
C GLY A 76 -15.08 -27.41 6.94
N ALA A 77 -16.02 -26.95 6.13
CA ALA A 77 -15.77 -25.93 5.11
C ALA A 77 -15.77 -24.55 5.77
N TYR A 78 -14.58 -24.02 6.10
CA TYR A 78 -14.49 -22.61 6.48
C TYR A 78 -14.52 -21.74 5.23
N LEU A 79 -15.54 -20.88 5.12
CA LEU A 79 -15.55 -19.80 4.14
C LEU A 79 -14.48 -18.79 4.52
N ARG A 80 -13.53 -18.51 3.61
CA ARG A 80 -12.48 -17.52 3.81
C ARG A 80 -12.59 -16.39 2.79
N GLU A 81 -13.13 -15.27 3.24
CA GLU A 81 -13.26 -14.05 2.45
C GLU A 81 -12.12 -13.05 2.72
N ARG A 82 -11.58 -13.08 3.95
CA ARG A 82 -10.49 -12.20 4.37
C ARG A 82 -9.19 -12.57 3.67
N LYS A 83 -8.55 -11.55 3.08
CA LYS A 83 -7.17 -11.66 2.59
C LYS A 83 -6.20 -11.75 3.77
N PHE A 84 -5.10 -12.48 3.59
CA PHE A 84 -4.01 -12.62 4.56
C PHE A 84 -2.68 -12.80 3.81
N GLY A 85 -1.56 -12.73 4.52
CA GLY A 85 -0.21 -12.74 3.94
C GLY A 85 0.31 -11.33 3.66
N GLU A 86 1.28 -11.23 2.76
CA GLU A 86 1.91 -9.96 2.43
C GLU A 86 0.94 -9.02 1.71
N PHE A 87 0.99 -7.74 2.09
CA PHE A 87 0.29 -6.67 1.41
C PHE A 87 1.25 -5.55 1.02
N SER A 88 0.92 -4.83 -0.04
CA SER A 88 1.65 -3.64 -0.44
C SER A 88 0.73 -2.67 -1.17
N ARG A 89 0.92 -1.37 -0.93
CA ARG A 89 0.32 -0.28 -1.69
C ARG A 89 1.39 0.77 -1.94
N THR A 90 1.52 1.21 -3.18
CA THR A 90 2.53 2.19 -3.59
C THR A 90 1.84 3.41 -4.17
N PHE A 91 2.31 4.59 -3.77
CA PHE A 91 1.91 5.88 -4.33
C PHE A 91 3.12 6.47 -5.06
N THR A 92 2.94 6.85 -6.33
CA THR A 92 3.91 7.70 -7.02
C THR A 92 3.75 9.12 -6.48
N VAL A 93 4.88 9.75 -6.16
CA VAL A 93 4.93 11.06 -5.51
C VAL A 93 5.94 11.96 -6.22
N PRO A 94 5.89 13.29 -6.01
CA PRO A 94 6.91 14.21 -6.50
C PRO A 94 8.33 13.74 -6.16
N SER A 95 9.26 14.03 -7.05
CA SER A 95 10.66 13.59 -6.94
C SER A 95 11.38 14.22 -5.74
N ASP A 96 10.92 15.37 -5.27
CA ASP A 96 11.46 16.15 -4.17
C ASP A 96 10.80 15.84 -2.81
N LEU A 97 9.60 15.21 -2.78
CA LEU A 97 8.86 14.86 -1.55
C LEU A 97 9.78 14.25 -0.49
N LYS A 98 9.85 14.80 0.71
CA LYS A 98 10.72 14.33 1.79
C LYS A 98 9.97 13.51 2.83
N ARG A 99 10.67 13.04 3.85
CA ARG A 99 10.07 12.22 4.92
C ARG A 99 9.10 13.06 5.75
N GLU A 100 9.50 14.26 6.07
CA GLU A 100 8.79 15.27 6.85
C GLU A 100 7.46 15.68 6.20
N ASP A 101 7.32 15.51 4.89
CA ASP A 101 6.10 15.78 4.12
C ASP A 101 5.05 14.66 4.25
N VAL A 102 5.38 13.57 4.96
CA VAL A 102 4.49 12.41 5.14
C VAL A 102 4.13 12.24 6.61
N GLN A 103 2.85 12.39 6.91
CA GLN A 103 2.28 12.08 8.21
C GLN A 103 1.48 10.78 8.13
N ALA A 104 1.66 9.90 9.11
CA ALA A 104 0.98 8.61 9.16
C ALA A 104 0.36 8.38 10.54
N VAL A 105 -0.94 8.11 10.57
CA VAL A 105 -1.67 7.77 11.80
C VAL A 105 -2.45 6.49 11.58
N MET A 106 -2.29 5.52 12.48
CA MET A 106 -3.07 4.28 12.45
C MET A 106 -4.04 4.21 13.63
N LYS A 107 -5.32 4.05 13.33
CA LYS A 107 -6.41 3.99 14.31
C LYS A 107 -7.44 2.95 13.88
N ARG A 108 -7.76 2.01 14.78
CA ARG A 108 -8.84 1.00 14.60
C ARG A 108 -8.74 0.22 13.27
N GLY A 109 -7.54 -0.22 12.90
CA GLY A 109 -7.31 -0.98 11.66
C GLY A 109 -7.31 -0.14 10.37
N ILE A 110 -7.35 1.18 10.48
CA ILE A 110 -7.24 2.11 9.34
C ILE A 110 -5.92 2.88 9.46
N LEU A 111 -5.15 2.90 8.38
CA LEU A 111 -3.98 3.76 8.23
C LEU A 111 -4.39 5.00 7.43
N ILE A 112 -4.19 6.17 8.02
CA ILE A 112 -4.44 7.46 7.40
C ILE A 112 -3.09 8.10 7.11
N LEU A 113 -2.82 8.35 5.83
CA LEU A 113 -1.66 9.10 5.36
C LEU A 113 -2.10 10.48 4.94
N LYS A 114 -1.34 11.50 5.36
CA LYS A 114 -1.37 12.83 4.76
C LYS A 114 -0.02 13.06 4.10
N ILE A 115 -0.05 13.26 2.79
CA ILE A 115 1.14 13.42 1.95
C ILE A 115 1.08 14.82 1.37
N HIS A 116 2.00 15.68 1.80
CA HIS A 116 2.09 17.06 1.30
C HIS A 116 2.78 17.04 -0.07
N LEU A 117 1.98 17.08 -1.15
CA LEU A 117 2.48 17.05 -2.53
C LEU A 117 2.88 18.45 -3.04
N GLY A 118 2.51 19.50 -2.32
CA GLY A 118 2.62 20.87 -2.80
C GLY A 118 1.45 21.28 -3.70
N PRO A 119 1.46 22.52 -4.21
CA PRO A 119 0.42 23.00 -5.11
C PRO A 119 0.38 22.14 -6.38
N PRO A 120 -0.81 21.95 -6.98
CA PRO A 120 -0.92 21.24 -8.24
C PRO A 120 -0.15 21.99 -9.33
N ALA A 121 0.38 21.25 -10.31
CA ALA A 121 0.91 21.87 -11.51
C ALA A 121 -0.20 22.65 -12.23
N GLU A 122 0.15 23.78 -12.84
CA GLU A 122 -0.80 24.65 -13.54
C GLU A 122 -1.47 23.94 -14.72
N ALA A 123 -0.75 23.04 -15.38
CA ALA A 123 -1.24 22.23 -16.50
C ALA A 123 -0.54 20.87 -16.55
N GLN A 124 -1.15 19.93 -17.28
CA GLN A 124 -0.48 18.70 -17.67
C GLN A 124 0.54 19.00 -18.77
N ASP A 125 1.78 18.56 -18.59
CA ASP A 125 2.80 18.59 -19.65
C ASP A 125 2.58 17.39 -20.58
N VAL A 126 1.93 17.64 -21.71
CA VAL A 126 1.62 16.61 -22.72
C VAL A 126 2.55 16.80 -23.89
N GLN A 127 3.33 15.76 -24.20
CA GLN A 127 4.23 15.73 -25.36
C GLN A 127 3.86 14.52 -26.22
N GLU A 128 3.48 14.77 -27.48
CA GLU A 128 3.20 13.71 -28.44
C GLU A 128 4.52 13.14 -28.99
N ILE A 129 4.59 11.81 -29.11
CA ILE A 129 5.76 11.11 -29.65
C ILE A 129 5.36 10.50 -30.99
N THR A 130 6.02 10.94 -32.07
CA THR A 130 5.84 10.35 -33.40
C THR A 130 6.43 8.94 -33.44
N VAL A 131 5.65 7.98 -33.93
CA VAL A 131 6.12 6.61 -34.15
C VAL A 131 6.79 6.51 -35.52
N SER A 132 8.02 6.00 -35.56
CA SER A 132 8.81 5.76 -36.77
C SER A 132 9.20 4.30 -36.91
#